data_AF-A0A3D5Y430-F1
#
_entry.id   AF-A0A3D5Y430-F1
#
_cell.length_a   1.000
_cell.length_b   1.000
_cell.length_c   1.000
_cell.angle_alpha   90.00
_cell.angle_beta   90.00
_cell.angle_gamma   90.00
#
_symmetry.space_group_name_H-M   'P 1'
#
loop_
_entity.id
_entity.type
_entity.pdbx_description
1 polymer ?
#
loop_
_entity_poly.entity_id
_entity_poly.type
_entity_poly.pdbx_seq_one_letter_code
_entity_poly.pdbx_strand_id
1 'polypeptide(L)'
;AVTVHDESGDWKKVSAPEVIQNWVPSSGLTVHRAVTRGWMATWDAAVNPDRKTTDSDTTTEVEAQFNIAWVKQANTRVFGRPDEKAPVIGQLDANMPVKVIGRKGDWALIKTPGGLDVWVYGKFVTEHYDAATINDDRVHIRSLPSTAKDSDVLGLLDKGAGVQVISRKGDWIRLRVPHSVAGWIELNQLTAPENPNANWQADWDAARAQAKQ
;
A
#
# COMPACT_ATOMS: atom_id res chain seq x y z
N ALA A 1 -4.86 -17.03 2.04
CA ALA A 1 -5.48 -16.92 3.37
C ALA A 1 -4.51 -16.17 4.27
N VAL A 2 -4.99 -15.26 5.14
CA VAL A 2 -4.11 -14.60 6.12
C VAL A 2 -3.74 -15.61 7.19
N THR A 3 -2.45 -15.87 7.36
CA THR A 3 -1.96 -16.78 8.40
C THR A 3 -1.52 -15.94 9.58
N VAL A 4 -2.14 -16.16 10.75
CA VAL A 4 -1.66 -15.59 12.01
C VAL A 4 -0.49 -16.47 12.45
N HIS A 5 0.70 -15.88 12.52
CA HIS A 5 1.93 -16.60 12.86
C HIS A 5 2.26 -16.57 14.34
N ASP A 6 1.88 -15.49 15.02
CA ASP A 6 2.25 -15.26 16.41
C ASP A 6 1.35 -14.20 17.07
N GLU A 7 1.18 -14.31 18.39
CA GLU A 7 0.40 -13.39 19.21
C GLU A 7 1.20 -13.04 20.47
N SER A 8 1.40 -11.75 20.73
CA SER A 8 2.09 -11.27 21.95
C SER A 8 1.43 -9.99 22.45
N GLY A 9 0.72 -10.11 23.58
CA GLY A 9 -0.11 -9.03 24.13
C GLY A 9 -1.17 -8.55 23.13
N ASP A 10 -1.25 -7.24 22.91
CA ASP A 10 -2.21 -6.60 21.99
C ASP A 10 -1.78 -6.64 20.50
N TRP A 11 -0.83 -7.50 20.13
CA TRP A 11 -0.26 -7.53 18.78
C TRP A 11 -0.48 -8.88 18.11
N LYS A 12 -0.85 -8.85 16.82
CA LYS A 12 -0.98 -10.04 15.97
C LYS A 12 -0.04 -9.95 14.78
N LYS A 13 0.77 -10.99 14.58
CA LYS A 13 1.64 -11.14 13.42
C LYS A 13 0.85 -11.83 12.30
N VAL A 14 0.44 -11.06 11.30
CA VAL A 14 -0.30 -11.56 10.14
C VAL A 14 0.59 -11.59 8.90
N SER A 15 0.49 -12.65 8.10
CA SER A 15 1.07 -12.71 6.75
C SER A 15 -0.02 -12.90 5.69
N ALA A 16 0.14 -12.24 4.55
CA ALA A 16 -0.53 -12.60 3.31
C ALA A 16 0.50 -13.29 2.39
N PRO A 17 0.09 -14.22 1.51
CA PRO A 17 1.03 -14.92 0.65
C PRO A 17 1.63 -13.92 -0.34
N GLU A 18 2.95 -13.85 -0.29
CA GLU A 18 3.87 -12.97 -1.01
C GLU A 18 3.96 -11.49 -0.54
N VAL A 19 5.02 -11.29 0.27
CA VAL A 19 5.79 -10.05 0.50
C VAL A 19 5.07 -8.97 1.33
N ILE A 20 5.00 -9.20 2.66
CA ILE A 20 5.48 -8.32 3.75
C ILE A 20 4.81 -8.65 5.09
N GLN A 21 5.60 -8.71 6.16
CA GLN A 21 5.15 -8.72 7.56
C GLN A 21 5.19 -7.30 8.13
N ASN A 22 4.05 -6.60 8.17
CA ASN A 22 3.93 -5.29 8.81
C ASN A 22 3.24 -5.41 10.18
N TRP A 23 3.80 -4.75 11.20
CA TRP A 23 3.18 -4.64 12.52
C TRP A 23 2.18 -3.46 12.52
N VAL A 24 0.90 -3.75 12.74
CA VAL A 24 -0.15 -2.74 12.93
C VAL A 24 -0.78 -2.95 14.31
N PRO A 25 -0.96 -1.90 15.14
CA PRO A 25 -1.64 -2.03 16.43
C PRO A 25 -3.05 -2.62 16.22
N SER A 26 -3.39 -3.70 16.91
CA SER A 26 -4.68 -4.39 16.70
C SER A 26 -5.87 -3.62 17.28
N SER A 27 -5.63 -2.74 18.26
CA SER A 27 -6.66 -1.91 18.89
C SER A 27 -7.13 -0.81 17.92
N GLY A 28 -8.34 -1.00 17.39
CA GLY A 28 -9.02 -0.05 16.51
C GLY A 28 -8.91 -0.35 15.01
N LEU A 29 -8.28 -1.46 14.61
CA LEU A 29 -8.23 -1.88 13.20
C LEU A 29 -9.51 -2.64 12.83
N THR A 30 -10.40 -2.01 12.06
CA THR A 30 -11.51 -2.72 11.43
C THR A 30 -11.06 -3.23 10.06
N VAL A 31 -10.90 -4.55 9.92
CA VAL A 31 -10.63 -5.22 8.64
C VAL A 31 -11.97 -5.46 7.94
N HIS A 32 -12.17 -4.85 6.77
CA HIS A 32 -13.40 -5.01 5.98
C HIS A 32 -13.28 -6.18 5.01
N ARG A 33 -14.39 -6.93 4.83
CA ARG A 33 -14.46 -8.10 3.94
C ARG A 33 -14.53 -7.66 2.46
N ALA A 34 -13.84 -8.43 1.62
CA ALA A 34 -13.37 -8.05 0.28
C ALA A 34 -14.41 -7.90 -0.84
N VAL A 35 -14.06 -7.09 -1.84
CA VAL A 35 -14.54 -7.19 -3.22
C VAL A 35 -13.60 -8.14 -3.97
N THR A 36 -14.09 -9.29 -4.46
CA THR A 36 -13.27 -10.24 -5.24
C THR A 36 -13.64 -10.19 -6.72
N ARG A 37 -12.71 -10.55 -7.64
CA ARG A 37 -13.03 -10.72 -9.07
C ARG A 37 -14.18 -11.70 -9.32
N GLY A 38 -14.27 -12.75 -8.50
CA GLY A 38 -15.40 -13.70 -8.54
C GLY A 38 -16.72 -13.09 -8.09
N TRP A 39 -16.75 -12.29 -7.02
CA TRP A 39 -17.93 -11.53 -6.62
C TRP A 39 -18.33 -10.48 -7.66
N MET A 40 -17.36 -9.80 -8.28
CA MET A 40 -17.60 -8.83 -9.36
C MET A 40 -18.25 -9.49 -10.58
N ALA A 41 -17.77 -10.68 -11.01
CA ALA A 41 -18.39 -11.44 -12.10
C ALA A 41 -19.81 -11.94 -11.75
N THR A 42 -20.03 -12.34 -10.49
CA THR A 42 -21.35 -12.79 -10.01
C THR A 42 -22.35 -11.65 -9.94
N TRP A 43 -21.90 -10.45 -9.56
CA TRP A 43 -22.71 -9.23 -9.54
C TRP A 43 -23.05 -8.74 -10.96
N ASP A 44 -22.07 -8.63 -11.86
CA ASP A 44 -22.32 -8.24 -13.26
C ASP A 44 -23.31 -9.18 -13.96
N ALA A 45 -23.21 -10.49 -13.71
CA ALA A 45 -24.17 -11.49 -14.22
C ALA A 45 -25.58 -11.33 -13.64
N ALA A 46 -25.71 -10.83 -12.40
CA ALA A 46 -27.00 -10.62 -11.76
C ALA A 46 -27.70 -9.32 -12.21
N VAL A 47 -26.94 -8.31 -12.64
CA VAL A 47 -27.49 -7.00 -13.06
C VAL A 47 -27.67 -6.92 -14.58
N ASN A 48 -27.03 -7.80 -15.37
CA ASN A 48 -27.13 -7.79 -16.84
C ASN A 48 -27.18 -9.22 -17.44
N PRO A 49 -28.36 -9.87 -17.46
CA PRO A 49 -28.49 -11.31 -17.73
C PRO A 49 -28.18 -11.74 -19.18
N ASP A 50 -28.12 -10.82 -20.15
CA ASP A 50 -28.02 -11.15 -21.58
C ASP A 50 -26.60 -11.06 -22.16
N ARG A 51 -25.58 -10.71 -21.35
CA ARG A 51 -24.20 -10.61 -21.84
C ARG A 51 -23.49 -11.96 -21.71
N LYS A 52 -23.39 -12.72 -22.81
CA LYS A 52 -22.52 -13.91 -22.90
C LYS A 52 -21.06 -13.51 -22.69
N THR A 53 -20.50 -13.87 -21.55
CA THR A 53 -19.05 -13.85 -21.29
C THR A 53 -18.45 -15.18 -21.76
N THR A 54 -17.57 -15.13 -22.75
CA THR A 54 -16.77 -16.28 -23.18
C THR A 54 -15.49 -16.34 -22.36
N ASP A 55 -15.26 -17.51 -21.76
CA ASP A 55 -14.05 -18.15 -21.20
C ASP A 55 -12.67 -17.51 -21.45
N SER A 56 -11.61 -17.71 -20.68
CA SER A 56 -11.29 -18.34 -19.38
C SER A 56 -9.76 -18.12 -19.26
N ASP A 57 -9.22 -17.75 -18.11
CA ASP A 57 -8.05 -18.48 -17.58
C ASP A 57 -7.83 -18.24 -16.08
N THR A 58 -7.44 -19.34 -15.44
CA THR A 58 -7.38 -19.55 -14.00
C THR A 58 -6.08 -19.00 -13.44
N THR A 59 -6.14 -18.12 -12.45
CA THR A 59 -5.18 -18.16 -11.33
C THR A 59 -5.89 -17.61 -10.09
N THR A 60 -6.11 -18.51 -9.15
CA THR A 60 -6.59 -18.26 -7.79
C THR A 60 -5.56 -17.43 -7.04
N GLU A 61 -5.53 -16.13 -7.28
CA GLU A 61 -4.76 -15.18 -6.49
C GLU A 61 -5.66 -14.70 -5.35
N VAL A 62 -5.45 -15.26 -4.16
CA VAL A 62 -6.13 -14.82 -2.93
C VAL A 62 -5.52 -13.48 -2.52
N GLU A 63 -5.86 -12.42 -3.26
CA GLU A 63 -5.43 -11.06 -2.95
C GLU A 63 -6.02 -10.60 -1.61
N ALA A 64 -5.19 -9.90 -0.83
CA ALA A 64 -5.56 -9.33 0.46
C ALA A 64 -6.82 -8.47 0.38
N GLN A 65 -7.64 -8.49 1.43
CA GLN A 65 -8.93 -7.79 1.51
C GLN A 65 -8.68 -6.28 1.58
N PHE A 66 -9.14 -5.52 0.58
CA PHE A 66 -9.09 -4.05 0.57
C PHE A 66 -10.41 -3.46 0.07
N ASN A 67 -10.72 -2.25 0.54
CA ASN A 67 -11.73 -1.38 -0.07
C ASN A 67 -11.05 -0.48 -1.09
N ILE A 68 -11.79 -0.06 -2.10
CA ILE A 68 -11.30 0.88 -3.11
C ILE A 68 -11.79 2.30 -2.81
N ALA A 69 -10.99 3.29 -3.14
CA ALA A 69 -11.35 4.70 -3.03
C ALA A 69 -10.58 5.54 -4.06
N TRP A 70 -11.04 6.77 -4.27
CA TRP A 70 -10.30 7.82 -4.97
C TRP A 70 -9.95 8.95 -4.00
N VAL A 71 -8.80 9.57 -4.24
CA VAL A 71 -8.39 10.79 -3.53
C VAL A 71 -9.25 11.97 -3.98
N LYS A 72 -9.78 12.73 -3.04
CA LYS A 72 -10.73 13.81 -3.28
C LYS A 72 -10.08 15.09 -3.81
N GLN A 73 -8.87 15.41 -3.35
CA GLN A 73 -8.19 16.69 -3.62
C GLN A 73 -6.74 16.48 -4.06
N ALA A 74 -6.21 17.39 -4.87
CA ALA A 74 -4.81 17.38 -5.24
C ALA A 74 -3.92 17.77 -4.05
N ASN A 75 -2.66 17.32 -4.07
CA ASN A 75 -1.70 17.52 -2.98
C ASN A 75 -2.16 16.92 -1.64
N THR A 76 -3.00 15.90 -1.66
CA THR A 76 -3.45 15.23 -0.43
C THR A 76 -2.28 14.54 0.24
N ARG A 77 -2.03 14.87 1.50
CA ARG A 77 -0.87 14.37 2.26
C ARG A 77 -1.08 12.93 2.70
N VAL A 78 -0.04 12.13 2.56
CA VAL A 78 0.06 10.76 3.10
C VAL A 78 1.09 10.77 4.22
N PHE A 79 0.73 10.20 5.36
CA PHE A 79 1.47 10.26 6.61
C PHE A 79 2.03 8.90 7.00
N GLY A 80 3.15 8.89 7.74
CA GLY A 80 3.75 7.66 8.27
C GLY A 80 2.90 6.96 9.34
N ARG A 81 2.05 7.71 10.04
CA ARG A 81 1.16 7.24 11.11
C ARG A 81 -0.12 8.10 11.16
N PRO A 82 -1.21 7.64 11.80
CA PRO A 82 -2.49 8.34 11.83
C PRO A 82 -2.48 9.48 12.85
N ASP A 83 -1.71 10.54 12.53
CA ASP A 83 -1.48 11.73 13.35
C ASP A 83 -1.13 12.91 12.43
N GLU A 84 -1.82 14.04 12.58
CA GLU A 84 -1.61 15.24 11.74
C GLU A 84 -0.19 15.81 11.85
N LYS A 85 0.50 15.54 12.96
CA LYS A 85 1.89 15.96 13.20
C LYS A 85 2.91 14.93 12.70
N ALA A 86 2.46 13.80 12.16
CA ALA A 86 3.35 12.80 11.59
C ALA A 86 4.11 13.34 10.36
N PRO A 87 5.29 12.79 10.06
CA PRO A 87 5.98 13.09 8.82
C PRO A 87 5.15 12.69 7.61
N VAL A 88 5.18 13.56 6.60
CA VAL A 88 4.56 13.33 5.29
C VAL A 88 5.51 12.47 4.46
N ILE A 89 5.01 11.34 3.98
CA ILE A 89 5.77 10.36 3.18
C ILE A 89 5.35 10.35 1.71
N GLY A 90 4.27 11.05 1.37
CA GLY A 90 3.81 11.22 0.00
C GLY A 90 2.75 12.31 -0.13
N GLN A 91 2.49 12.70 -1.37
CA GLN A 91 1.36 13.54 -1.76
C GLN A 91 0.67 12.89 -2.94
N LEU A 92 -0.66 12.93 -2.96
CA LEU A 92 -1.48 12.31 -3.99
C LEU A 92 -2.32 13.35 -4.72
N ASP A 93 -2.48 13.13 -6.01
CA ASP A 93 -3.33 13.95 -6.86
C ASP A 93 -4.81 13.61 -6.69
N ALA A 94 -5.67 14.55 -7.07
CA ALA A 94 -7.10 14.31 -7.13
C ALA A 94 -7.40 13.16 -8.09
N ASN A 95 -8.41 12.36 -7.77
CA ASN A 95 -8.83 11.18 -8.53
C ASN A 95 -7.75 10.07 -8.62
N MET A 96 -6.73 10.10 -7.76
CA MET A 96 -5.80 8.98 -7.66
C MET A 96 -6.51 7.76 -7.04
N PRO A 97 -6.54 6.59 -7.70
CA PRO A 97 -7.13 5.38 -7.12
C PRO A 97 -6.21 4.82 -6.04
N VAL A 98 -6.79 4.43 -4.89
CA VAL A 98 -6.05 3.86 -3.76
C VAL A 98 -6.73 2.60 -3.22
N LYS A 99 -5.93 1.68 -2.69
CA LYS A 99 -6.43 0.50 -1.94
C LYS A 99 -6.44 0.85 -0.45
N VAL A 100 -7.61 0.88 0.18
CA VAL A 100 -7.79 1.04 1.62
C VAL A 100 -7.70 -0.33 2.29
N ILE A 101 -6.66 -0.55 3.08
CA ILE A 101 -6.37 -1.83 3.74
C ILE A 101 -6.66 -1.83 5.24
N GLY A 102 -7.03 -0.67 5.80
CA GLY A 102 -7.34 -0.54 7.21
C GLY A 102 -7.88 0.83 7.57
N ARG A 103 -8.43 0.95 8.77
CA ARG A 103 -8.91 2.22 9.34
C ARG A 103 -8.54 2.30 10.82
N LYS A 104 -8.33 3.51 11.31
CA LYS A 104 -8.16 3.82 12.74
C LYS A 104 -8.70 5.23 13.02
N GLY A 105 -9.85 5.30 13.68
CA GLY A 105 -10.57 6.58 13.86
C GLY A 105 -10.86 7.22 12.50
N ASP A 106 -10.49 8.50 12.37
CA ASP A 106 -10.67 9.28 11.14
C ASP A 106 -9.60 9.06 10.07
N TRP A 107 -8.78 8.01 10.23
CA TRP A 107 -7.68 7.70 9.32
C TRP A 107 -7.90 6.39 8.57
N ALA A 108 -7.55 6.40 7.29
CA ALA A 108 -7.46 5.21 6.45
C ALA A 108 -5.99 4.86 6.19
N LEU A 109 -5.67 3.57 6.28
CA LEU A 109 -4.38 3.03 5.85
C LEU A 109 -4.51 2.61 4.39
N ILE A 110 -3.68 3.17 3.51
CA ILE A 110 -3.79 3.01 2.07
C ILE A 110 -2.50 2.49 1.42
N LYS A 111 -2.66 1.78 0.31
CA LYS A 111 -1.60 1.52 -0.69
C LYS A 111 -1.89 2.31 -1.96
N THR A 112 -0.84 2.82 -2.58
CA THR A 112 -0.89 3.57 -3.83
C THR A 112 -0.42 2.70 -5.01
N PRO A 113 -0.92 2.93 -6.24
CA PRO A 113 -0.49 2.21 -7.44
C PRO A 113 1.02 2.29 -7.67
N GLY A 114 1.57 3.50 -7.51
CA GLY A 114 2.97 3.81 -7.75
C GLY A 114 3.89 3.55 -6.55
N GLY A 115 3.39 3.09 -5.41
CA GLY A 115 4.14 2.99 -4.16
C GLY A 115 4.35 4.34 -3.46
N LEU A 116 5.04 4.31 -2.32
CA LEU A 116 5.40 5.49 -1.53
C LEU A 116 6.92 5.59 -1.41
N ASP A 117 7.42 6.81 -1.26
CA ASP A 117 8.83 7.05 -1.00
C ASP A 117 9.13 6.88 0.49
N VAL A 118 10.21 6.17 0.80
CA VAL A 118 10.68 5.92 2.16
C VAL A 118 12.18 6.11 2.26
N TRP A 119 12.69 6.29 3.47
CA TRP A 119 14.12 6.42 3.74
C TRP A 119 14.70 5.13 4.28
N VAL A 120 15.85 4.74 3.72
CA VAL A 120 16.67 3.61 4.18
C VAL A 120 18.09 4.10 4.37
N TYR A 121 18.77 3.58 5.40
CA TYR A 121 20.17 3.90 5.64
C TYR A 121 21.03 3.27 4.54
N GLY A 122 21.86 4.07 3.88
CA GLY A 122 22.47 3.75 2.60
C GLY A 122 23.34 2.49 2.59
N LYS A 123 23.93 2.11 3.72
CA LYS A 123 24.70 0.86 3.83
C LYS A 123 23.89 -0.40 3.50
N PHE A 124 22.56 -0.33 3.61
CA PHE A 124 21.66 -1.45 3.35
C PHE A 124 21.17 -1.53 1.90
N VAL A 125 21.62 -0.60 1.05
CA VAL A 125 21.23 -0.51 -0.35
C VAL A 125 22.44 -0.84 -1.22
N THR A 126 22.28 -1.83 -2.08
CA THR A 126 23.23 -2.11 -3.15
C THR A 126 22.65 -1.61 -4.46
N GLU A 127 23.37 -0.71 -5.12
CA GLU A 127 22.97 -0.12 -6.39
C GLU A 127 23.65 -0.85 -7.54
N HIS A 128 22.88 -1.05 -8.60
CA HIS A 128 23.27 -1.55 -9.90
C HIS A 128 23.10 -0.42 -10.92
N TYR A 129 23.39 -0.68 -12.19
CA TYR A 129 23.38 0.37 -13.23
C TYR A 129 22.03 1.10 -13.35
N ASP A 130 20.92 0.37 -13.33
CA ASP A 130 19.55 0.88 -13.52
C ASP A 130 18.58 0.49 -12.38
N ALA A 131 19.08 -0.19 -11.34
CA ALA A 131 18.25 -0.74 -10.27
C ALA A 131 18.97 -0.69 -8.93
N ALA A 132 18.23 -0.85 -7.83
CA ALA A 132 18.81 -1.05 -6.51
C ALA A 132 18.10 -2.18 -5.77
N THR A 133 18.84 -2.83 -4.87
CA THR A 133 18.37 -3.96 -4.06
C THR A 133 18.77 -3.79 -2.62
N ILE A 134 17.92 -4.27 -1.71
CA ILE A 134 18.27 -4.37 -0.29
C ILE A 134 19.24 -5.53 -0.06
N ASN A 135 20.29 -5.31 0.73
CA ASN A 135 21.39 -6.28 0.89
C ASN A 135 21.38 -7.07 2.21
N ASP A 136 20.46 -6.73 3.12
CA ASP A 136 20.30 -7.35 4.44
C ASP A 136 18.82 -7.63 4.73
N ASP A 137 18.54 -8.56 5.63
CA ASP A 137 17.17 -8.88 6.02
C ASP A 137 16.63 -7.91 7.07
N ARG A 138 15.32 -7.67 7.04
CA ARG A 138 14.62 -6.84 8.03
C ARG A 138 15.21 -5.43 8.20
N VAL A 139 15.53 -4.78 7.08
CA VAL A 139 15.99 -3.40 7.03
C VAL A 139 14.82 -2.45 7.28
N HIS A 140 14.96 -1.57 8.28
CA HIS A 140 13.94 -0.57 8.60
C HIS A 140 13.78 0.46 7.49
N ILE A 141 12.55 0.60 6.99
CA ILE A 141 12.12 1.75 6.19
C ILE A 141 11.56 2.83 7.10
N ARG A 142 11.89 4.09 6.80
CA ARG A 142 11.60 5.23 7.69
C ARG A 142 10.91 6.38 6.97
N SER A 143 10.17 7.16 7.74
CA SER A 143 9.50 8.37 7.22
C SER A 143 10.45 9.55 7.04
N LEU A 144 11.56 9.61 7.81
CA LEU A 144 12.59 10.63 7.69
C LEU A 144 14.00 9.99 7.63
N PRO A 145 15.01 10.70 7.06
CA PRO A 145 16.40 10.25 7.03
C PRO A 145 17.07 10.46 8.39
N SER A 146 16.56 9.79 9.41
CA SER A 146 16.96 9.93 10.81
C SER A 146 16.54 8.70 11.61
N THR A 147 17.27 8.41 12.68
CA THR A 147 16.88 7.42 13.71
C THR A 147 16.24 8.08 14.94
N ALA A 148 16.08 9.41 14.93
CA ALA A 148 15.48 10.15 16.03
C ALA A 148 13.96 9.89 16.14
N LYS A 149 13.36 10.36 17.24
CA LYS A 149 11.97 10.06 17.63
C LYS A 149 10.90 10.61 16.69
N ASP A 150 11.27 11.57 15.85
CA ASP A 150 10.42 12.17 14.81
C ASP A 150 10.38 11.32 13.52
N SER A 151 11.24 10.29 13.42
CA SER A 151 11.30 9.37 12.29
C SER A 151 10.62 8.05 12.61
N ASP A 152 9.44 7.85 12.04
CA ASP A 152 8.65 6.64 12.20
C ASP A 152 9.26 5.49 11.39
N VAL A 153 9.23 4.28 11.97
CA VAL A 153 9.50 3.04 11.24
C VAL A 153 8.22 2.59 10.56
N LEU A 154 8.24 2.51 9.24
CA LEU A 154 7.06 2.25 8.40
C LEU A 154 6.89 0.78 8.04
N GLY A 155 7.90 -0.03 8.33
CA GLY A 155 7.96 -1.44 7.96
C GLY A 155 9.40 -1.92 7.83
N LEU A 156 9.53 -3.09 7.21
CA LEU A 156 10.80 -3.79 6.99
C LEU A 156 10.91 -4.20 5.53
N LEU A 157 12.13 -4.16 4.99
CA LEU A 157 12.48 -4.77 3.72
C LEU A 157 13.46 -5.91 3.96
N ASP A 158 13.26 -7.01 3.25
CA ASP A 158 14.17 -8.15 3.31
C ASP A 158 15.18 -8.11 2.16
N LYS A 159 16.22 -8.93 2.28
CA LYS A 159 17.30 -8.99 1.31
C LYS A 159 16.75 -9.38 -0.06
N GLY A 160 17.27 -8.72 -1.10
CA GLY A 160 16.84 -8.90 -2.48
C GLY A 160 15.60 -8.10 -2.87
N ALA A 161 14.96 -7.37 -1.94
CA ALA A 161 13.87 -6.47 -2.30
C ALA A 161 14.34 -5.41 -3.32
N GLY A 162 13.69 -5.39 -4.48
CA GLY A 162 13.96 -4.41 -5.54
C GLY A 162 13.39 -3.05 -5.19
N VAL A 163 14.20 -2.01 -5.36
CA VAL A 163 13.87 -0.62 -5.00
C VAL A 163 14.41 0.33 -6.07
N GLN A 164 13.79 1.51 -6.17
CA GLN A 164 14.25 2.58 -7.05
C GLN A 164 14.79 3.74 -6.22
N VAL A 165 16.01 4.20 -6.55
CA VAL A 165 16.64 5.35 -5.88
C VAL A 165 16.02 6.64 -6.39
N ILE A 166 15.49 7.45 -5.47
CA ILE A 166 14.83 8.73 -5.78
C ILE A 166 15.73 9.92 -5.43
N SER A 167 16.37 9.90 -4.27
CA SER A 167 17.25 10.99 -3.83
C SER A 167 18.15 10.53 -2.68
N ARG A 168 19.12 11.37 -2.28
CA ARG A 168 19.99 11.13 -1.12
C ARG A 168 19.97 12.31 -0.15
N LYS A 169 20.17 12.03 1.13
CA LYS A 169 20.40 13.04 2.17
C LYS A 169 21.35 12.50 3.23
N GLY A 170 22.60 12.97 3.19
CA GLY A 170 23.68 12.38 3.98
C GLY A 170 23.81 10.89 3.67
N ASP A 171 23.89 10.08 4.72
CA ASP A 171 24.00 8.62 4.61
C ASP A 171 22.67 7.91 4.29
N TRP A 172 21.59 8.65 4.08
CA TRP A 172 20.28 8.09 3.80
C TRP A 172 19.93 8.17 2.33
N ILE A 173 19.26 7.13 1.85
CA ILE A 173 18.75 7.04 0.50
C ILE A 173 17.22 7.01 0.57
N ARG A 174 16.61 7.90 -0.20
CA ARG A 174 15.17 7.89 -0.43
C ARG A 174 14.87 6.93 -1.56
N LEU A 175 14.04 5.95 -1.27
CA LEU A 175 13.70 4.85 -2.16
C LEU A 175 12.22 4.86 -2.45
N ARG A 176 11.85 4.61 -3.70
CA ARG A 176 10.50 4.16 -4.04
C ARG A 176 10.46 2.64 -3.90
N VAL A 177 9.53 2.16 -3.09
CA VAL A 177 9.30 0.71 -2.91
C VAL A 177 7.92 0.37 -3.48
N PRO A 178 7.85 -0.27 -4.65
CA PRO A 178 6.58 -0.69 -5.24
C PRO A 178 5.81 -1.63 -4.31
N HIS A 179 4.49 -1.43 -4.21
CA HIS A 179 3.50 -2.38 -3.66
C HIS A 179 3.61 -2.74 -2.16
N SER A 180 4.60 -2.19 -1.47
CA SER A 180 5.08 -2.70 -0.19
C SER A 180 4.76 -1.78 1.00
N VAL A 181 4.77 -0.47 0.76
CA VAL A 181 4.59 0.53 1.80
C VAL A 181 3.15 1.00 1.82
N ALA A 182 2.57 1.03 3.02
CA ALA A 182 1.28 1.66 3.26
C ALA A 182 1.47 2.99 3.99
N GLY A 183 0.55 3.92 3.78
CA GLY A 183 0.55 5.23 4.42
C GLY A 183 -0.83 5.59 4.93
N TRP A 184 -0.89 6.56 5.84
CA TRP A 184 -2.14 7.02 6.44
C TRP A 184 -2.64 8.28 5.76
N ILE A 185 -3.94 8.34 5.52
CA ILE A 185 -4.65 9.48 4.93
C ILE A 185 -5.92 9.73 5.74
N GLU A 186 -6.34 10.98 5.87
CA GLU A 186 -7.63 11.30 6.50
C GLU A 186 -8.78 10.73 5.67
N LEU A 187 -9.76 10.12 6.34
CA LEU A 187 -10.89 9.48 5.67
C LEU A 187 -11.74 10.48 4.88
N ASN A 188 -11.80 11.74 5.32
CA ASN A 188 -12.50 12.83 4.63
C ASN A 188 -11.88 13.20 3.26
N GLN A 189 -10.65 12.76 2.98
CA GLN A 189 -9.93 12.94 1.73
C GLN A 189 -10.17 11.80 0.74
N LEU A 190 -10.95 10.78 1.14
CA LEU A 190 -11.26 9.64 0.31
C LEU A 190 -12.74 9.67 -0.10
N THR A 191 -12.97 9.47 -1.39
CA THR A 191 -14.30 9.19 -1.94
C THR A 191 -14.40 7.69 -2.19
N ALA A 192 -15.29 7.03 -1.46
CA ALA A 192 -15.65 5.65 -1.77
C ALA A 192 -16.55 5.64 -3.02
N PRO A 193 -16.41 4.64 -3.92
CA PRO A 193 -17.33 4.51 -5.04
C PRO A 193 -18.77 4.36 -4.54
N GLU A 194 -19.70 5.06 -5.20
CA GLU A 194 -21.13 4.71 -5.11
C GLU A 194 -21.40 3.36 -5.81
N ASN A 195 -20.60 3.02 -6.83
CA ASN A 195 -20.61 1.72 -7.51
C ASN A 195 -19.18 1.20 -7.67
N PRO A 196 -18.81 0.03 -7.11
CA PRO A 196 -17.43 -0.48 -7.10
C PRO A 196 -16.76 -0.61 -8.48
N ASN A 197 -17.53 -0.63 -9.57
CA ASN A 197 -17.07 -1.07 -10.89
C ASN A 197 -16.96 0.03 -11.96
N ALA A 198 -17.17 1.31 -11.63
CA ALA A 198 -17.33 2.32 -12.70
C ALA A 198 -16.07 2.61 -13.55
N ASN A 199 -14.86 2.26 -13.07
CA ASN A 199 -13.57 2.20 -13.83
C ASN A 199 -12.32 2.01 -12.91
N TRP A 200 -12.48 1.80 -11.59
CA TRP A 200 -11.36 1.85 -10.63
C TRP A 200 -10.16 0.97 -10.97
N GLN A 201 -10.39 -0.26 -11.41
CA GLN A 201 -9.30 -1.19 -11.74
C GLN A 201 -8.49 -0.69 -12.94
N ALA A 202 -9.16 -0.15 -13.96
CA ALA A 202 -8.50 0.45 -15.12
C ALA A 202 -7.70 1.70 -14.70
N ASP A 203 -8.27 2.54 -13.83
CA ASP A 203 -7.58 3.70 -13.28
C ASP A 203 -6.33 3.28 -12.47
N TRP A 204 -6.46 2.24 -11.64
CA TRP A 204 -5.36 1.71 -10.83
C TRP A 204 -4.22 1.20 -11.72
N ASP A 205 -4.55 0.44 -12.76
CA ASP A 205 -3.55 -0.11 -13.69
C ASP A 205 -2.91 0.99 -14.54
N ALA A 206 -3.68 1.98 -14.99
CA ALA A 206 -3.16 3.14 -15.71
C ALA A 206 -2.22 3.98 -14.84
N ALA A 207 -2.61 4.29 -13.60
CA ALA A 207 -1.80 5.04 -12.65
C ALA A 207 -0.53 4.27 -12.26
N ARG A 208 -0.61 2.94 -12.14
CA ARG A 208 0.56 2.07 -11.93
C ARG A 208 1.52 2.12 -13.11
N ALA A 209 1.01 2.09 -14.35
CA ALA A 209 1.84 2.14 -15.55
C ALA A 209 2.59 3.46 -15.66
N GLN A 210 1.93 4.58 -15.35
CA GLN A 210 2.55 5.91 -15.34
C GLN A 210 3.65 6.02 -14.28
N ALA A 211 3.47 5.43 -13.10
CA ALA A 211 4.47 5.48 -12.03
C ALA A 211 5.74 4.63 -12.28
N LYS A 212 5.75 3.81 -13.34
CA LYS A 212 6.94 3.03 -13.76
C LYS A 212 7.81 3.76 -14.79
N GLN A 213 7.29 4.84 -15.40
CA GLN A 213 7.99 5.67 -16.39
C GLN A 213 8.83 6.74 -15.70
#